data_AF-A0A960VE91-F1
#
_entry.id   AF-A0A960VE91-F1
#
_cell.length_a   1.000
_cell.length_b   1.000
_cell.length_c   1.000
_cell.angle_alpha   90.00
_cell.angle_beta   90.00
_cell.angle_gamma   90.00
#
_symmetry.space_group_name_H-M   'P 1'
#
loop_
_entity.id
_entity.type
_entity.pdbx_description
1 polymer ?
#
loop_
_entity_poly.entity_id
_entity_poly.type
_entity_poly.pdbx_seq_one_letter_code
_entity_poly.pdbx_strand_id
1 'polypeptide(L)'
;VACPLCESKWFKYFKPREKKKEFVDVDFIDDKILKKIQVWNKTKYSPTKAQVEVLKKIGATPPDLYGNYSDLIQFPCKCVLKDGKELEFCIVTFAPSPFINGLEKIIYISDVKSIKPSPYTLSPAVRYATTRADEIRMSYAPTVVELPTGGKHVFNWTNDFYATEKIKGSQITKVLDIDPYDITTAGKSETGKNIKMKIHTIYADWDDEFLKYELNSKNLKKF
;
A
#
# COMPACT_ATOMS: atom_id res chain seq x y z
N VAL A 1 14.97 -5.92 -23.76
CA VAL A 1 14.96 -5.98 -25.25
C VAL A 1 15.49 -4.66 -25.76
N ALA A 2 16.35 -4.64 -26.78
CA ALA A 2 16.80 -3.39 -27.39
C ALA A 2 15.83 -2.99 -28.52
N CYS A 3 15.51 -1.71 -28.65
CA CYS A 3 14.77 -1.22 -29.81
C CYS A 3 15.66 -1.33 -31.05
N PRO A 4 15.20 -1.94 -32.15
CA PRO A 4 16.02 -2.09 -33.36
C PRO A 4 16.26 -0.75 -34.09
N LEU A 5 15.52 0.31 -33.77
CA LEU A 5 15.62 1.62 -34.44
C LEU A 5 16.51 2.62 -33.68
N CYS A 6 16.50 2.59 -32.36
CA CYS A 6 17.20 3.57 -31.53
C CYS A 6 18.09 2.95 -30.45
N GLU A 7 18.25 1.61 -30.46
CA GLU A 7 19.07 0.81 -29.52
C GLU A 7 18.72 0.96 -28.03
N SER A 8 17.70 1.76 -27.72
CA SER A 8 17.23 2.00 -26.36
C SER A 8 16.83 0.69 -25.69
N LYS A 9 17.07 0.60 -24.38
CA LYS A 9 16.79 -0.61 -23.60
C LYS A 9 15.37 -0.53 -23.04
N TRP A 10 14.61 -1.57 -23.35
CA TRP A 10 13.21 -1.69 -23.01
C TRP A 10 13.00 -2.90 -22.10
N PHE A 11 12.23 -2.71 -21.03
CA PHE A 11 11.91 -3.78 -20.10
C PHE A 11 10.50 -4.29 -20.36
N LYS A 12 10.42 -5.61 -20.52
CA LYS A 12 9.17 -6.33 -20.69
C LYS A 12 8.71 -6.80 -19.33
N TYR A 13 7.50 -6.46 -18.94
CA TYR A 13 6.88 -7.02 -17.75
C TYR A 13 5.46 -7.49 -18.05
N PHE A 14 5.03 -8.45 -17.26
CA PHE A 14 3.71 -9.03 -17.36
C PHE A 14 2.79 -8.30 -16.39
N LYS A 15 1.69 -7.74 -16.90
CA LYS A 15 0.58 -7.32 -16.03
C LYS A 15 -0.28 -8.54 -15.75
N PRO A 16 -0.53 -8.93 -14.50
CA PRO A 16 -1.38 -10.08 -14.16
C PRO A 16 -2.88 -9.88 -14.44
N ARG A 17 -3.27 -8.86 -15.24
CA ARG A 17 -4.62 -8.30 -15.15
C ARG A 17 -5.72 -9.10 -15.85
N GLU A 18 -5.42 -10.17 -16.58
CA GLU A 18 -6.46 -11.01 -17.17
C GLU A 18 -6.06 -12.48 -17.16
N LYS A 19 -7.05 -13.36 -16.95
CA LYS A 19 -6.93 -14.83 -17.09
C LYS A 19 -6.45 -15.28 -18.48
N LYS A 20 -6.29 -14.35 -19.42
CA LYS A 20 -5.60 -14.53 -20.69
C LYS A 20 -4.20 -13.91 -20.57
N LYS A 21 -3.21 -14.78 -20.37
CA LYS A 21 -1.78 -14.46 -20.58
C LYS A 21 -1.67 -13.77 -21.95
N GLU A 22 -1.12 -12.55 -22.03
CA GLU A 22 -0.34 -12.01 -23.18
C GLU A 22 -0.18 -10.49 -23.27
N PHE A 23 -0.55 -9.67 -22.28
CA PHE A 23 -0.11 -8.27 -22.30
C PHE A 23 1.30 -8.13 -21.71
N VAL A 24 2.27 -8.04 -22.62
CA VAL A 24 3.63 -7.60 -22.33
C VAL A 24 3.67 -6.09 -22.52
N ASP A 25 3.60 -5.35 -21.41
CA ASP A 25 3.91 -3.93 -21.45
C ASP A 25 5.43 -3.76 -21.56
N VAL A 26 5.80 -2.69 -22.25
CA VAL A 26 7.19 -2.38 -22.53
C VAL A 26 7.46 -0.94 -22.13
N ASP A 27 8.23 -0.76 -21.07
CA ASP A 27 8.64 0.57 -20.62
C ASP A 27 10.08 0.87 -21.05
N PHE A 28 10.32 2.13 -21.44
CA PHE A 28 11.66 2.64 -21.65
C PHE A 28 12.37 2.71 -20.31
N ILE A 29 13.61 2.21 -20.26
CA ILE A 29 14.38 2.16 -19.03
C ILE A 29 15.76 2.75 -19.28
N ASP A 30 16.14 3.75 -18.48
CA ASP A 30 17.51 4.25 -18.45
C ASP A 30 18.48 3.24 -17.81
N ASP A 31 19.78 3.42 -18.03
CA ASP A 31 20.80 2.48 -17.55
C ASP A 31 20.89 2.39 -16.01
N LYS A 32 20.52 3.45 -15.29
CA LYS A 32 20.54 3.47 -13.81
C LYS A 32 19.43 2.57 -13.28
N ILE A 33 18.24 2.66 -13.86
CA ILE A 33 17.09 1.84 -13.53
C ILE A 33 17.33 0.38 -13.94
N LEU A 34 17.90 0.14 -15.13
CA LEU A 34 18.21 -1.21 -15.60
C LEU A 34 19.12 -1.95 -14.62
N LYS A 35 20.17 -1.29 -14.09
CA LYS A 35 21.05 -1.90 -13.08
C LYS A 35 20.28 -2.33 -11.84
N LYS A 36 19.32 -1.53 -11.36
CA LYS A 36 18.48 -1.88 -10.20
C LYS A 36 17.61 -3.10 -10.47
N ILE A 37 16.99 -3.17 -11.64
CA ILE A 37 16.19 -4.33 -12.05
C ILE A 37 17.06 -5.59 -12.16
N GLN A 38 18.27 -5.48 -12.72
CA GLN A 38 19.19 -6.61 -12.80
C GLN A 38 19.63 -7.12 -11.43
N VAL A 39 19.84 -6.22 -10.45
CA VAL A 39 20.13 -6.59 -9.07
C VAL A 39 18.92 -7.30 -8.44
N TRP A 40 17.71 -6.80 -8.68
CA TRP A 40 16.48 -7.45 -8.24
C TRP A 40 16.35 -8.87 -8.75
N ASN A 41 16.49 -9.06 -10.05
CA ASN A 41 16.34 -10.39 -10.66
C ASN A 41 17.40 -11.42 -10.19
N LYS A 42 18.48 -10.96 -9.56
CA LYS A 42 19.56 -11.83 -9.04
C LYS A 42 19.44 -12.10 -7.55
N THR A 43 18.63 -11.33 -6.82
CA THR A 43 18.59 -11.34 -5.36
C THR A 43 17.18 -11.68 -4.90
N LYS A 44 17.07 -12.71 -4.06
CA LYS A 44 15.79 -13.02 -3.43
C LYS A 44 15.54 -12.08 -2.25
N TYR A 45 14.50 -11.29 -2.32
CA TYR A 45 14.06 -10.33 -1.31
C TYR A 45 12.87 -10.85 -0.52
N SER A 46 13.10 -11.88 0.31
CA SER A 46 12.07 -12.44 1.18
C SER A 46 12.16 -11.91 2.61
N PRO A 47 11.01 -11.70 3.28
CA PRO A 47 10.98 -11.37 4.70
C PRO A 47 11.45 -12.56 5.56
N THR A 48 11.96 -12.26 6.74
CA THR A 48 12.22 -13.24 7.80
C THR A 48 10.92 -13.76 8.41
N LYS A 49 10.92 -14.95 9.02
CA LYS A 49 9.74 -15.50 9.72
C LYS A 49 9.14 -14.54 10.74
N ALA A 50 9.98 -13.83 11.50
CA ALA A 50 9.52 -12.84 12.47
C ALA A 50 8.79 -11.66 11.81
N GLN A 51 9.29 -11.19 10.66
CA GLN A 51 8.63 -10.14 9.87
C GLN A 51 7.29 -10.64 9.32
N VAL A 52 7.23 -11.86 8.79
CA VAL A 52 5.98 -12.48 8.29
C VAL A 52 4.91 -12.52 9.39
N GLU A 53 5.26 -12.97 10.59
CA GLU A 53 4.31 -13.07 11.71
C GLU A 53 3.77 -11.70 12.16
N VAL A 54 4.59 -10.65 12.09
CA VAL A 54 4.13 -9.28 12.36
C VAL A 54 3.20 -8.78 11.25
N LEU A 55 3.56 -8.99 9.98
CA LEU A 55 2.75 -8.57 8.83
C LEU A 55 1.37 -9.23 8.85
N LYS A 56 1.30 -10.52 9.18
CA LYS A 56 0.03 -11.25 9.36
C LYS A 56 -0.87 -10.61 10.42
N LYS A 57 -0.30 -10.13 11.54
CA LYS A 57 -1.05 -9.46 12.61
C LYS A 57 -1.52 -8.05 12.22
N ILE A 58 -0.73 -7.33 11.42
CA ILE A 58 -1.10 -6.00 10.91
C ILE A 58 -2.23 -6.12 9.89
N GLY A 59 -2.18 -7.12 9.02
CA GLY A 59 -3.13 -7.36 7.94
C GLY A 59 -2.86 -6.49 6.71
N ALA A 60 -3.11 -7.05 5.52
CA ALA A 60 -2.93 -6.33 4.26
C ALA A 60 -4.03 -5.29 4.02
N THR A 61 -3.73 -4.25 3.26
CA THR A 61 -4.74 -3.39 2.64
C THR A 61 -5.27 -4.14 1.41
N PRO A 62 -6.59 -4.35 1.28
CA PRO A 62 -7.14 -5.05 0.12
C PRO A 62 -6.94 -4.25 -1.17
N PRO A 63 -7.11 -4.86 -2.36
CA PRO A 63 -7.22 -4.11 -3.60
C PRO A 63 -8.52 -3.30 -3.65
N ASP A 64 -8.51 -2.22 -4.43
CA ASP A 64 -9.67 -1.34 -4.57
C ASP A 64 -10.81 -1.97 -5.38
N LEU A 65 -11.97 -1.29 -5.41
CA LEU A 65 -13.15 -1.72 -6.16
C LEU A 65 -12.90 -1.93 -7.67
N TYR A 66 -11.97 -1.17 -8.23
CA TYR A 66 -11.64 -1.19 -9.66
C TYR A 66 -10.51 -2.18 -9.99
N GLY A 67 -10.06 -2.96 -8.99
CA GLY A 67 -8.98 -3.92 -9.14
C GLY A 67 -7.63 -3.27 -9.36
N ASN A 68 -7.44 -2.01 -8.99
CA ASN A 68 -6.10 -1.43 -8.89
C ASN A 68 -5.36 -2.09 -7.73
N TYR A 69 -4.05 -2.29 -7.92
CA TYR A 69 -3.17 -2.96 -6.96
C TYR A 69 -3.58 -4.42 -6.65
N SER A 70 -4.41 -5.04 -7.47
CA SER A 70 -4.77 -6.47 -7.35
C SER A 70 -3.60 -7.43 -7.59
N ASP A 71 -2.51 -6.90 -8.14
CA ASP A 71 -1.23 -7.56 -8.35
C ASP A 71 -0.21 -7.24 -7.24
N LEU A 72 -0.60 -6.51 -6.19
CA LEU A 72 0.23 -6.13 -5.07
C LEU A 72 -0.40 -6.58 -3.75
N ILE A 73 0.45 -6.95 -2.79
CA ILE A 73 0.01 -7.13 -1.39
C ILE A 73 0.72 -6.08 -0.54
N GLN A 74 -0.07 -5.21 0.10
CA GLN A 74 0.44 -4.03 0.79
C GLN A 74 0.16 -4.06 2.29
N PHE A 75 1.19 -3.86 3.09
CA PHE A 75 1.11 -3.83 4.56
C PHE A 75 1.59 -2.48 5.10
N PRO A 76 0.68 -1.57 5.48
CA PRO A 76 1.04 -0.33 6.13
C PRO A 76 1.53 -0.60 7.56
N CYS A 77 2.74 -0.16 7.87
CA CYS A 77 3.45 -0.48 9.10
C CYS A 77 4.53 0.56 9.42
N LYS A 78 5.26 0.31 10.50
CA LYS A 78 6.51 0.97 10.85
C LYS A 78 7.67 0.02 10.54
N CYS A 79 8.74 0.54 9.96
CA CYS A 79 9.98 -0.21 9.74
C CYS A 79 11.16 0.40 10.47
N VAL A 80 12.07 -0.45 10.95
CA VAL A 80 13.40 -0.06 11.41
C VAL A 80 14.40 -0.66 10.43
N LEU A 81 15.21 0.18 9.80
CA LEU A 81 16.23 -0.24 8.85
C LEU A 81 17.48 -0.77 9.57
N LYS A 82 18.34 -1.48 8.84
CA LYS A 82 19.60 -2.02 9.37
C LYS A 82 20.58 -0.94 9.84
N ASP A 83 20.52 0.24 9.23
CA ASP A 83 21.29 1.44 9.64
C ASP A 83 20.72 2.15 10.89
N GLY A 84 19.61 1.64 11.44
CA GLY A 84 18.95 2.21 12.62
C GLY A 84 17.88 3.26 12.32
N LYS A 85 17.71 3.67 11.06
CA LYS A 85 16.67 4.64 10.68
C LYS A 85 15.27 4.06 10.90
N GLU A 86 14.40 4.83 11.53
CA GLU A 86 13.00 4.47 11.72
C GLU A 86 12.09 5.17 10.70
N LEU A 87 11.16 4.41 10.11
CA LEU A 87 10.18 4.87 9.14
C LEU A 87 8.78 4.61 9.70
N GLU A 88 8.12 5.66 10.18
CA GLU A 88 6.77 5.58 10.78
C GLU A 88 5.66 5.31 9.77
N PHE A 89 5.85 5.74 8.53
CA PHE A 89 4.91 5.62 7.42
C PHE A 89 5.52 4.72 6.35
N CYS A 90 5.37 3.42 6.52
CA CYS A 90 6.03 2.43 5.68
C CYS A 90 5.02 1.46 5.08
N ILE A 91 5.07 1.19 3.78
CA ILE A 91 4.25 0.15 3.15
C ILE A 91 5.18 -0.94 2.65
N VAL A 92 5.10 -2.12 3.28
CA VAL A 92 5.75 -3.32 2.74
C VAL A 92 4.87 -3.84 1.62
N THR A 93 5.42 -3.84 0.41
CA THR A 93 4.74 -4.22 -0.83
C THR A 93 5.38 -5.48 -1.39
N PHE A 94 4.57 -6.53 -1.52
CA PHE A 94 4.92 -7.73 -2.25
C PHE A 94 4.42 -7.58 -3.68
N ALA A 95 5.30 -7.75 -4.66
CA ALA A 95 4.99 -7.55 -6.07
C ALA A 95 5.62 -8.66 -6.93
N PRO A 96 4.97 -9.08 -8.03
CA PRO A 96 5.54 -10.05 -8.96
C PRO A 96 6.71 -9.48 -9.77
N SER A 97 6.82 -8.15 -9.85
CA SER A 97 7.89 -7.45 -10.56
C SER A 97 8.22 -6.12 -9.87
N PRO A 98 9.47 -5.63 -9.98
CA PRO A 98 9.84 -4.34 -9.43
C PRO A 98 9.07 -3.20 -10.12
N PHE A 99 8.56 -2.25 -9.33
CA PHE A 99 7.78 -1.13 -9.85
C PHE A 99 8.71 -0.08 -10.49
N ILE A 100 8.67 0.03 -11.82
CA ILE A 100 9.68 0.77 -12.62
C ILE A 100 9.65 2.28 -12.34
N ASN A 101 8.46 2.83 -12.08
CA ASN A 101 8.27 4.25 -11.80
C ASN A 101 8.56 4.58 -10.33
N GLY A 102 9.67 5.27 -10.06
CA GLY A 102 10.07 5.63 -8.69
C GLY A 102 11.15 4.74 -8.09
N LEU A 103 11.84 3.94 -8.92
CA LEU A 103 12.97 3.10 -8.52
C LEU A 103 14.14 3.88 -7.88
N GLU A 104 14.12 5.22 -7.89
CA GLU A 104 15.15 6.06 -7.27
C GLU A 104 15.23 5.90 -5.74
N LYS A 105 14.10 5.67 -5.06
CA LYS A 105 13.99 5.63 -3.59
C LYS A 105 13.54 4.26 -3.05
N ILE A 106 13.90 3.17 -3.73
CA ILE A 106 13.55 1.82 -3.26
C ILE A 106 14.33 1.49 -2.00
N ILE A 107 13.63 0.91 -1.04
CA ILE A 107 14.23 0.18 0.06
C ILE A 107 13.79 -1.26 -0.08
N TYR A 108 14.72 -2.21 0.03
CA TYR A 108 14.39 -3.63 -0.06
C TYR A 108 14.07 -4.20 1.32
N ILE A 109 13.26 -5.24 1.38
CA ILE A 109 12.95 -5.92 2.65
C ILE A 109 14.20 -6.47 3.33
N SER A 110 15.24 -6.79 2.54
CA SER A 110 16.56 -7.18 3.04
C SER A 110 17.26 -6.07 3.83
N ASP A 111 16.92 -4.81 3.63
CA ASP A 111 17.48 -3.66 4.33
C ASP A 111 16.70 -3.33 5.62
N VAL A 112 15.54 -3.97 5.81
CA VAL A 112 14.70 -3.82 7.00
C VAL A 112 15.17 -4.77 8.09
N LYS A 113 15.54 -4.21 9.25
CA LYS A 113 15.89 -4.97 10.45
C LYS A 113 14.66 -5.50 11.18
N SER A 114 13.61 -4.69 11.29
CA SER A 114 12.37 -5.11 11.95
C SER A 114 11.13 -4.36 11.43
N ILE A 115 9.97 -5.00 11.57
CA ILE A 115 8.65 -4.45 11.23
C ILE A 115 7.82 -4.39 12.51
N LYS A 116 7.04 -3.33 12.68
CA LYS A 116 6.12 -3.13 13.81
C LYS A 116 4.82 -2.49 13.32
N PRO A 117 3.69 -2.65 14.04
CA PRO A 117 2.50 -1.85 13.77
C PRO A 117 2.83 -0.36 13.90
N SER A 118 2.42 0.46 12.94
CA SER A 118 2.53 1.92 13.07
C SER A 118 1.33 2.45 13.85
N PRO A 119 1.53 3.40 14.78
CA PRO A 119 0.41 4.07 15.43
C PRO A 119 -0.46 4.83 14.42
N TYR A 120 0.08 5.20 13.26
CA TYR A 120 -0.65 5.96 12.25
C TYR A 120 -1.41 5.08 11.27
N THR A 121 -1.20 3.76 11.28
CA THR A 121 -1.90 2.83 10.40
C THR A 121 -3.38 2.75 10.79
N LEU A 122 -4.26 2.89 9.81
CA LEU A 122 -5.70 2.67 9.99
C LEU A 122 -6.00 1.21 10.32
N SER A 123 -7.00 0.99 11.17
CA SER A 123 -7.43 -0.37 11.54
C SER A 123 -7.88 -1.16 10.30
N PRO A 124 -7.71 -2.50 10.26
CA PRO A 124 -8.06 -3.31 9.08
C PRO A 124 -9.50 -3.12 8.59
N ALA A 125 -10.46 -2.95 9.51
CA ALA A 125 -11.86 -2.70 9.17
C ALA A 125 -12.05 -1.37 8.44
N VAL A 126 -11.41 -0.30 8.92
CA VAL A 126 -11.46 1.02 8.28
C VAL A 126 -10.78 0.98 6.91
N ARG A 127 -9.59 0.34 6.80
CA ARG A 127 -8.90 0.17 5.51
C ARG A 127 -9.76 -0.58 4.50
N TYR A 128 -10.43 -1.64 4.93
CA TYR A 128 -11.34 -2.38 4.08
C TYR A 128 -12.49 -1.49 3.59
N ALA A 129 -13.14 -0.76 4.49
CA ALA A 129 -14.24 0.12 4.13
C ALA A 129 -13.82 1.25 3.17
N THR A 130 -12.69 1.92 3.44
CA THR A 130 -12.20 3.03 2.61
C THR A 130 -11.76 2.57 1.23
N THR A 131 -11.12 1.41 1.14
CA THR A 131 -10.71 0.82 -0.14
C THR A 131 -11.90 0.31 -0.95
N ARG A 132 -12.99 -0.05 -0.27
CA ARG A 132 -14.24 -0.53 -0.87
C ARG A 132 -15.33 0.55 -0.95
N ALA A 133 -14.97 1.82 -0.73
CA ALA A 133 -15.90 2.93 -0.83
C ALA A 133 -16.18 3.25 -2.30
N ASP A 134 -17.47 3.28 -2.66
CA ASP A 134 -17.89 3.66 -4.01
C ASP A 134 -17.56 5.12 -4.29
N GLU A 135 -17.08 5.38 -5.50
CA GLU A 135 -16.91 6.75 -5.98
C GLU A 135 -18.28 7.34 -6.32
N ILE A 136 -18.78 8.25 -5.48
CA ILE A 136 -20.08 8.88 -5.68
C ILE A 136 -20.02 10.13 -6.58
N ARG A 137 -18.80 10.65 -6.83
CA ARG A 137 -18.51 11.74 -7.77
C ARG A 137 -17.02 11.79 -8.10
N MET A 138 -16.62 12.35 -9.24
CA MET A 138 -15.22 12.63 -9.68
C MET A 138 -14.13 12.57 -8.58
N SER A 139 -13.54 11.38 -8.40
CA SER A 139 -12.48 11.05 -7.43
C SER A 139 -12.84 11.32 -5.96
N TYR A 140 -14.12 11.22 -5.64
CA TYR A 140 -14.72 11.33 -4.31
C TYR A 140 -15.39 10.01 -3.94
N ALA A 141 -14.67 9.21 -3.18
CA ALA A 141 -15.10 7.94 -2.61
C ALA A 141 -15.04 8.03 -1.08
N PRO A 142 -16.11 8.58 -0.46
CA PRO A 142 -16.12 8.90 0.94
C PRO A 142 -16.36 7.68 1.84
N THR A 143 -15.74 7.68 3.01
CA THR A 143 -16.05 6.78 4.12
C THR A 143 -16.14 7.60 5.39
N VAL A 144 -17.27 7.51 6.08
CA VAL A 144 -17.46 8.24 7.33
C VAL A 144 -17.00 7.40 8.50
N VAL A 145 -16.18 8.00 9.37
CA VAL A 145 -15.62 7.34 10.56
C VAL A 145 -15.90 8.13 11.82
N GLU A 146 -15.98 7.43 12.95
CA GLU A 146 -16.01 8.05 14.27
C GLU A 146 -14.58 8.20 14.80
N LEU A 147 -14.24 9.43 15.20
CA LEU A 147 -12.99 9.75 15.85
C LEU A 147 -13.05 9.36 17.34
N PRO A 148 -11.90 9.12 18.00
CA PRO A 148 -11.86 8.80 19.43
C PRO A 148 -12.49 9.88 20.34
N THR A 149 -12.62 11.11 19.83
CA THR A 149 -13.25 12.23 20.53
C THR A 149 -14.78 12.26 20.37
N GLY A 150 -15.39 11.27 19.72
CA GLY A 150 -16.82 11.22 19.39
C GLY A 150 -17.22 12.05 18.16
N GLY A 151 -16.28 12.78 17.57
CA GLY A 151 -16.50 13.54 16.34
C GLY A 151 -16.59 12.63 15.11
N LYS A 152 -17.19 13.11 14.04
CA LYS A 152 -17.26 12.41 12.75
C LYS A 152 -16.25 12.99 11.77
N HIS A 153 -15.74 12.17 10.86
CA HIS A 153 -14.82 12.61 9.83
C HIS A 153 -15.01 11.81 8.54
N VAL A 154 -14.76 12.43 7.39
CA VAL A 154 -14.88 11.79 6.08
C VAL A 154 -13.49 11.52 5.50
N PHE A 155 -13.19 10.26 5.23
CA PHE A 155 -12.04 9.85 4.44
C PHE A 155 -12.41 9.78 2.96
N ASN A 156 -11.57 10.31 2.07
CA ASN A 156 -11.71 10.16 0.63
C ASN A 156 -10.54 9.32 0.10
N TRP A 157 -10.75 8.03 -0.14
CA TRP A 157 -9.69 7.04 -0.46
C TRP A 157 -8.43 7.15 0.41
N THR A 158 -8.62 7.42 1.70
CA THR A 158 -7.54 7.36 2.70
C THR A 158 -7.46 5.94 3.24
N ASN A 159 -6.59 5.10 2.65
CA ASN A 159 -6.64 3.65 2.88
C ASN A 159 -5.62 3.10 3.87
N ASP A 160 -4.51 3.79 4.12
CA ASP A 160 -3.39 3.18 4.88
C ASP A 160 -3.11 3.88 6.19
N PHE A 161 -3.00 5.22 6.16
CA PHE A 161 -2.53 6.01 7.29
C PHE A 161 -3.41 7.23 7.54
N TYR A 162 -3.53 7.61 8.80
CA TYR A 162 -4.12 8.87 9.22
C TYR A 162 -3.37 9.45 10.42
N ALA A 163 -3.21 10.77 10.41
CA ALA A 163 -2.60 11.51 11.51
C ALA A 163 -3.14 12.93 11.57
N THR A 164 -3.37 13.39 12.79
CA THR A 164 -3.42 14.81 13.17
C THR A 164 -2.54 15.02 14.39
N GLU A 165 -2.41 16.25 14.88
CA GLU A 165 -1.70 16.54 16.12
C GLU A 165 -2.21 15.72 17.32
N LYS A 166 -3.50 15.36 17.31
CA LYS A 166 -4.18 14.73 18.46
C LYS A 166 -4.62 13.30 18.21
N ILE A 167 -4.82 12.91 16.95
CA ILE A 167 -5.45 11.62 16.59
C ILE A 167 -4.52 10.85 15.67
N LYS A 168 -4.31 9.58 16.02
CA LYS A 168 -3.52 8.61 15.26
C LYS A 168 -4.46 7.62 14.57
N GLY A 169 -4.09 7.16 13.38
CA GLY A 169 -4.92 6.25 12.58
C GLY A 169 -5.32 4.96 13.30
N SER A 170 -4.46 4.42 14.16
CA SER A 170 -4.76 3.18 14.90
C SER A 170 -5.90 3.34 15.92
N GLN A 171 -6.23 4.58 16.29
CA GLN A 171 -7.31 4.89 17.22
C GLN A 171 -8.68 4.92 16.51
N ILE A 172 -8.70 4.98 15.18
CA ILE A 172 -9.92 5.04 14.38
C ILE A 172 -10.33 3.62 14.02
N THR A 173 -11.40 3.16 14.65
CA THR A 173 -11.85 1.76 14.61
C THR A 173 -13.27 1.58 14.09
N LYS A 174 -14.05 2.66 14.00
CA LYS A 174 -15.48 2.58 13.70
C LYS A 174 -15.82 3.33 12.43
N VAL A 175 -16.45 2.62 11.50
CA VAL A 175 -17.06 3.16 10.29
C VAL A 175 -18.54 3.39 10.56
N LEU A 176 -19.08 4.48 10.03
CA LEU A 176 -20.47 4.89 10.20
C LEU A 176 -21.19 4.80 8.86
N ASP A 177 -22.38 4.20 8.88
CA ASP A 177 -23.29 4.17 7.74
C ASP A 177 -24.19 5.42 7.78
N ILE A 178 -23.66 6.53 7.27
CA ILE A 178 -24.34 7.83 7.21
C ILE A 178 -23.93 8.55 5.94
N ASP A 179 -24.80 9.42 5.43
CA ASP A 179 -24.50 10.22 4.25
C ASP A 179 -23.30 11.14 4.53
N PRO A 180 -22.21 11.05 3.74
CA PRO A 180 -21.04 11.92 3.91
C PRO A 180 -21.35 13.41 3.75
N TYR A 181 -22.44 13.79 3.06
CA TYR A 181 -22.88 15.16 2.91
C TYR A 181 -23.53 15.73 4.18
N ASP A 182 -23.98 14.87 5.10
CA ASP A 182 -24.50 15.28 6.41
C ASP A 182 -23.37 15.69 7.39
N ILE A 183 -22.11 15.49 7.01
CA ILE A 183 -20.95 15.84 7.82
C ILE A 183 -20.43 17.22 7.43
N THR A 184 -20.84 18.24 8.19
CA THR A 184 -20.44 19.64 7.97
C THR A 184 -18.97 19.91 8.32
N THR A 185 -18.33 19.04 9.07
CA THR A 185 -16.90 19.10 9.40
C THR A 185 -16.08 18.22 8.47
N ALA A 186 -15.82 18.73 7.27
CA ALA A 186 -14.59 18.38 6.55
C ALA A 186 -13.40 18.97 7.33
N GLY A 187 -13.10 18.39 8.50
CA GLY A 187 -11.96 18.80 9.31
C GLY A 187 -10.72 18.78 8.44
N LYS A 188 -10.01 19.91 8.36
CA LYS A 188 -8.70 19.96 7.69
C LYS A 188 -7.75 19.07 8.51
N SER A 189 -7.63 17.80 8.14
CA SER A 189 -6.54 16.95 8.61
C SER A 189 -5.21 17.59 8.17
N GLU A 190 -4.07 17.16 8.71
CA GLU A 190 -2.82 17.29 7.96
C GLU A 190 -3.01 16.47 6.68
N THR A 191 -3.54 17.17 5.68
CA THR A 191 -4.24 16.58 4.53
C THR A 191 -3.37 15.51 3.91
N GLY A 192 -3.97 14.41 3.45
CA GLY A 192 -3.27 13.23 2.93
C GLY A 192 -2.09 13.49 1.98
N LYS A 193 -1.96 14.69 1.40
CA LYS A 193 -0.75 15.19 0.74
C LYS A 193 0.53 15.15 1.63
N ASN A 194 0.48 15.61 2.88
CA ASN A 194 1.66 15.63 3.76
C ASN A 194 2.09 14.22 4.19
N ILE A 195 1.13 13.32 4.42
CA ILE A 195 1.42 11.92 4.73
C ILE A 195 1.95 11.20 3.49
N LYS A 196 1.33 11.38 2.31
CA LYS A 196 1.79 10.77 1.04
C LYS A 196 3.25 11.10 0.73
N MET A 197 3.71 12.31 1.03
CA MET A 197 5.13 12.68 0.86
C MET A 197 6.09 11.98 1.83
N LYS A 198 5.58 11.41 2.93
CA LYS A 198 6.35 10.71 3.96
C LYS A 198 6.29 9.18 3.84
N ILE A 199 5.42 8.65 2.97
CA ILE A 199 5.30 7.19 2.79
C ILE A 199 6.55 6.65 2.12
N HIS A 200 7.17 5.67 2.77
CA HIS A 200 8.24 4.86 2.21
C HIS A 200 7.70 3.52 1.77
N THR A 201 8.02 3.10 0.54
CA THR A 201 7.66 1.77 0.06
C THR A 201 8.85 0.84 0.21
N ILE A 202 8.64 -0.26 0.93
CA ILE A 202 9.60 -1.37 1.00
C ILE A 202 9.14 -2.43 0.02
N TYR A 203 10.04 -2.91 -0.82
CA TYR A 203 9.72 -3.96 -1.76
C TYR A 203 10.23 -5.32 -1.29
N ALA A 204 9.38 -6.33 -1.43
CA ALA A 204 9.66 -7.73 -1.23
C ALA A 204 9.23 -8.53 -2.47
N ASP A 205 9.87 -9.66 -2.70
CA ASP A 205 9.45 -10.61 -3.73
C ASP A 205 8.06 -11.14 -3.41
N TRP A 206 7.26 -11.37 -4.45
CA TRP A 206 5.98 -12.04 -4.33
C TRP A 206 6.08 -13.35 -3.56
N ASP A 207 5.12 -13.56 -2.66
CA ASP A 207 5.03 -14.78 -1.85
C ASP A 207 3.55 -15.18 -1.71
N ASP A 208 3.22 -16.32 -2.34
CA ASP A 208 1.87 -16.88 -2.38
C ASP A 208 1.32 -17.22 -0.98
N GLU A 209 2.17 -17.32 0.05
CA GLU A 209 1.71 -17.48 1.43
C GLU A 209 0.79 -16.31 1.84
N PHE A 210 1.04 -15.10 1.31
CA PHE A 210 0.28 -13.90 1.67
C PHE A 210 -1.07 -13.77 0.97
N LEU A 211 -1.30 -14.47 -0.14
CA LEU A 211 -2.61 -14.49 -0.85
C LEU A 211 -3.76 -14.97 0.05
N LYS A 212 -3.45 -15.83 1.03
CA LYS A 212 -4.45 -16.34 1.99
C LYS A 212 -4.91 -15.26 2.99
N TYR A 213 -4.12 -14.21 3.17
CA TYR A 213 -4.37 -13.15 4.14
C TYR A 213 -5.00 -11.89 3.51
N GLU A 214 -4.97 -11.79 2.18
CA GLU A 214 -5.76 -10.84 1.39
C GLU A 214 -7.29 -11.08 1.58
N LEU A 215 -7.66 -12.32 1.91
CA LEU A 215 -9.04 -12.83 1.89
C LEU A 215 -9.69 -13.07 3.27
N ASN A 216 -9.11 -12.55 4.37
CA ASN A 216 -9.85 -12.51 5.65
C ASN A 216 -11.06 -11.54 5.63
N SER A 217 -11.47 -11.07 4.45
CA SER A 217 -12.75 -10.42 4.17
C SER A 217 -13.98 -11.29 4.52
N LYS A 218 -13.86 -12.62 4.60
CA LYS A 218 -14.98 -13.47 5.04
C LYS A 218 -15.38 -13.26 6.51
N ASN A 219 -14.46 -12.80 7.37
CA ASN A 219 -14.78 -12.44 8.74
C ASN A 219 -15.16 -10.96 8.91
N LEU A 220 -14.91 -10.11 7.89
CA LEU A 220 -15.26 -8.69 7.92
C LEU A 220 -16.69 -8.43 7.42
N LYS A 221 -17.34 -9.36 6.71
CA LYS A 221 -18.77 -9.31 6.36
C LYS A 221 -19.74 -9.40 7.56
N LYS A 222 -19.21 -9.53 8.79
CA LYS A 222 -19.99 -9.61 10.04
C LYS A 222 -20.00 -8.30 10.84
N PHE A 223 -19.42 -7.23 10.32
CA PHE A 223 -19.47 -5.88 10.89
C PHE A 223 -20.25 -4.96 9.97
#